data_AF-A0A2A5VDX5-F1
#
_entry.id   AF-A0A2A5VDX5-F1
#
_cell.length_a   1.000
_cell.length_b   1.000
_cell.length_c   1.000
_cell.angle_alpha   90.00
_cell.angle_beta   90.00
_cell.angle_gamma   90.00
#
_symmetry.space_group_name_H-M   'P 1'
#
loop_
_entity.id
_entity.type
_entity.pdbx_description
1 polymer ?
#
loop_
_entity_poly.entity_id
_entity_poly.type
_entity_poly.pdbx_seq_one_letter_code
_entity_poly.pdbx_strand_id
1 'polypeptide(L)'
;MVEQTAALAARLSRRLKKRKWTISTAESCTGGLIASILTDMSGASRWFNQGWIVYSNESKTQQLGVDESYFLEGNVGTVSHEVAIGLARGARYKSNSDVSIGITGIAGPTGASENKEVGRVHVAIIAKDYFLVRRMDFGDNDRLDNKKSFASFALGLALEALDKVDSKDSETKKISKKKDITIPSKEIDISSLDSLSKEWEGKLSWKSNKKTVVQDISKIDLASSTDWNQETD
;
A
#
# COMPACT_ATOMS: atom_id res chain seq x y z
N MET A 1 -9.19 -15.50 16.82
CA MET A 1 -8.77 -14.33 16.03
C MET A 1 -7.30 -13.94 16.29
N VAL A 2 -6.94 -13.33 17.43
CA VAL A 2 -5.55 -12.82 17.70
C VAL A 2 -4.44 -13.85 17.41
N GLU A 3 -4.60 -15.08 17.89
CA GLU A 3 -3.65 -16.18 17.66
C GLU A 3 -3.50 -16.53 16.16
N GLN A 4 -4.59 -16.48 15.39
CA GLN A 4 -4.56 -16.68 13.94
C GLN A 4 -3.82 -15.54 13.24
N THR A 5 -4.02 -14.30 13.69
CA THR A 5 -3.30 -13.11 13.16
C THR A 5 -1.80 -13.21 13.41
N ALA A 6 -1.39 -13.61 14.62
CA ALA A 6 0.01 -13.87 14.96
C ALA A 6 0.61 -15.02 14.13
N ALA A 7 -0.14 -16.10 13.91
CA ALA A 7 0.30 -17.21 13.06
C ALA A 7 0.50 -16.78 11.59
N LEU A 8 -0.35 -15.90 11.05
CA LEU A 8 -0.18 -15.29 9.72
C LEU A 8 1.07 -14.41 9.67
N ALA A 9 1.29 -13.54 10.66
CA ALA A 9 2.49 -12.70 10.77
C ALA A 9 3.78 -13.53 10.84
N ALA A 10 3.79 -14.59 11.64
CA ALA A 10 4.91 -15.52 11.75
C ALA A 10 5.19 -16.25 10.43
N ARG A 11 4.14 -16.68 9.71
CA ARG A 11 4.27 -17.27 8.35
C ARG A 11 4.86 -16.26 7.37
N LEU A 12 4.36 -15.02 7.37
CA LEU A 12 4.82 -13.94 6.49
C LEU A 12 6.29 -13.58 6.76
N SER A 13 6.67 -13.42 8.04
CA SER A 13 8.06 -13.19 8.46
C SER A 13 9.01 -14.28 7.93
N ARG A 14 8.64 -15.56 8.03
CA ARG A 14 9.45 -16.68 7.47
C ARG A 14 9.56 -16.59 5.94
N ARG A 15 8.47 -16.28 5.24
CA ARG A 15 8.43 -16.14 3.77
C ARG A 15 9.27 -14.96 3.26
N LEU A 16 9.26 -13.83 3.97
CA LEU A 16 10.08 -12.66 3.67
C LEU A 16 11.57 -12.95 3.94
N LYS A 17 11.90 -13.46 5.14
CA LYS A 17 13.27 -13.87 5.53
C LYS A 17 13.89 -14.85 4.51
N LYS A 18 13.14 -15.88 4.07
CA LYS A 18 13.62 -16.86 3.07
C LYS A 18 13.99 -16.21 1.73
N ARG A 19 13.27 -15.18 1.29
CA ARG A 19 13.54 -14.44 0.04
C ARG A 19 14.56 -13.31 0.19
N LYS A 20 15.00 -13.00 1.43
CA LYS A 20 15.70 -11.75 1.78
C LYS A 20 14.90 -10.51 1.36
N TRP A 21 13.57 -10.59 1.51
CA TRP A 21 12.65 -9.52 1.14
C TRP A 21 12.21 -8.69 2.35
N THR A 22 11.86 -7.45 2.06
CA THR A 22 11.40 -6.43 3.00
C THR A 22 9.92 -6.09 2.76
N ILE A 23 9.24 -5.62 3.80
CA ILE A 23 7.84 -5.18 3.76
C ILE A 23 7.64 -3.79 4.37
N SER A 24 6.65 -3.06 3.87
CA SER A 24 6.13 -1.82 4.44
C SER A 24 4.60 -1.82 4.53
N THR A 25 4.02 -0.94 5.35
CA THR A 25 2.56 -0.82 5.52
C THR A 25 2.09 0.64 5.38
N ALA A 26 0.90 0.83 4.82
CA ALA A 26 0.17 2.09 4.80
C ALA A 26 -1.25 1.86 5.30
N GLU A 27 -1.52 2.36 6.51
CA GLU A 27 -2.69 2.04 7.29
C GLU A 27 -3.60 3.26 7.48
N SER A 28 -4.90 3.07 7.21
CA SER A 28 -5.95 4.03 7.59
C SER A 28 -6.75 3.47 8.77
N CYS A 29 -7.80 2.68 8.51
CA CYS A 29 -8.75 2.19 9.52
C CYS A 29 -8.14 1.28 10.61
N THR A 30 -7.05 0.57 10.32
CA THR A 30 -6.33 -0.26 11.31
C THR A 30 -5.44 0.56 12.25
N GLY A 31 -5.06 1.78 11.90
CA GLY A 31 -4.36 2.72 12.79
C GLY A 31 -3.04 2.19 13.37
N GLY A 32 -2.22 1.50 12.57
CA GLY A 32 -0.92 0.95 12.98
C GLY A 32 -0.96 -0.47 13.54
N LEU A 33 -2.14 -1.12 13.60
CA LEU A 33 -2.27 -2.47 14.12
C LEU A 33 -1.50 -3.49 13.28
N ILE A 34 -1.43 -3.35 11.96
CA ILE A 34 -0.67 -4.28 11.10
C ILE A 34 0.82 -4.12 11.37
N ALA A 35 1.32 -2.87 11.44
CA ALA A 35 2.71 -2.58 11.80
C ALA A 35 3.06 -3.18 13.17
N SER A 36 2.23 -2.98 14.20
CA SER A 36 2.41 -3.54 15.55
C SER A 36 2.61 -5.07 15.50
N ILE A 37 1.68 -5.79 14.86
CA ILE A 37 1.70 -7.25 14.75
C ILE A 37 2.95 -7.74 13.99
N LEU A 38 3.43 -6.99 13.00
CA LEU A 38 4.65 -7.31 12.28
C LEU A 38 5.91 -7.02 13.13
N THR A 39 5.92 -5.98 13.95
CA THR A 39 7.04 -5.64 14.84
C THR A 39 7.16 -6.57 16.06
N ASP A 40 6.07 -7.19 16.51
CA ASP A 40 6.08 -8.22 17.55
C ASP A 40 6.88 -9.48 17.13
N MET A 41 7.10 -9.68 15.83
CA MET A 41 7.85 -10.82 15.31
C MET A 41 9.37 -10.62 15.41
N SER A 42 10.02 -11.46 16.21
CA SER A 42 11.47 -11.38 16.48
C SER A 42 12.34 -11.17 15.23
N GLY A 43 13.25 -10.19 15.33
CA GLY A 43 14.10 -9.72 14.24
C GLY A 43 13.36 -8.93 13.17
N ALA A 44 12.25 -8.26 13.50
CA ALA A 44 11.46 -7.38 12.61
C ALA A 44 12.34 -6.40 11.82
N SER A 45 13.33 -5.76 12.46
CA SER A 45 14.26 -4.80 11.86
C SER A 45 15.07 -5.30 10.65
N ARG A 46 15.08 -6.61 10.36
CA ARG A 46 15.75 -7.18 9.18
C ARG A 46 14.85 -7.28 7.94
N TRP A 47 13.55 -7.04 8.06
CA TRP A 47 12.58 -7.28 6.98
C TRP A 47 11.31 -6.41 7.06
N PHE A 48 11.04 -5.70 8.15
CA PHE A 48 10.04 -4.63 8.22
C PHE A 48 10.77 -3.29 8.19
N ASN A 49 10.57 -2.51 7.12
CA ASN A 49 11.33 -1.27 6.90
C ASN A 49 10.65 -0.06 7.55
N GLN A 50 9.37 0.15 7.25
CA GLN A 50 8.63 1.37 7.60
C GLN A 50 7.12 1.13 7.52
N GLY A 51 6.36 1.83 8.37
CA GLY A 51 4.91 1.95 8.29
C GLY A 51 4.47 3.41 8.20
N TRP A 52 3.32 3.64 7.57
CA TRP A 52 2.61 4.92 7.53
C TRP A 52 1.22 4.76 8.14
N ILE A 53 0.80 5.73 8.95
CA ILE A 53 -0.58 5.85 9.42
C ILE A 53 -1.15 7.13 8.79
N VAL A 54 -2.03 6.97 7.81
CA VAL A 54 -2.52 8.05 6.93
C VAL A 54 -4.04 8.11 6.96
N TYR A 55 -4.56 8.67 8.04
CA TYR A 55 -6.00 8.61 8.35
C TYR A 55 -6.84 9.61 7.55
N SER A 56 -6.41 10.87 7.39
CA SER A 56 -7.11 11.88 6.57
C SER A 56 -6.82 11.71 5.08
N ASN A 57 -7.73 12.15 4.20
CA ASN A 57 -7.51 12.15 2.74
C ASN A 57 -6.26 12.95 2.35
N GLU A 58 -6.09 14.13 2.94
CA GLU A 58 -4.88 14.96 2.82
C GLU A 58 -3.59 14.17 3.13
N SER A 59 -3.56 13.44 4.25
CA SER A 59 -2.38 12.64 4.62
C SER A 59 -2.10 11.50 3.62
N LYS A 60 -3.14 10.91 3.00
CA LYS A 60 -2.99 9.89 1.95
C LYS A 60 -2.31 10.49 0.70
N THR A 61 -2.74 11.69 0.28
CA THR A 61 -2.14 12.40 -0.85
C THR A 61 -0.72 12.88 -0.55
N GLN A 62 -0.52 13.69 0.50
CA GLN A 62 0.78 14.26 0.84
C GLN A 62 1.84 13.19 1.17
N GLN A 63 1.46 12.16 1.95
CA GLN A 63 2.43 11.18 2.43
C GLN A 63 2.65 10.02 1.46
N LEU A 64 1.71 9.68 0.58
CA LEU A 64 1.82 8.48 -0.28
C LEU A 64 1.47 8.70 -1.76
N GLY A 65 1.08 9.91 -2.17
CA GLY A 65 0.73 10.18 -3.58
C GLY A 65 -0.51 9.42 -4.04
N VAL A 66 -1.51 9.29 -3.14
CA VAL A 66 -2.88 8.93 -3.52
C VAL A 66 -3.49 10.11 -4.26
N ASP A 67 -4.11 9.83 -5.39
CA ASP A 67 -4.74 10.83 -6.25
C ASP A 67 -5.88 11.54 -5.49
N GLU A 68 -5.85 12.87 -5.47
CA GLU A 68 -6.84 13.68 -4.77
C GLU A 68 -8.22 13.63 -5.44
N SER A 69 -8.26 13.39 -6.77
CA SER A 69 -9.51 13.26 -7.52
C SER A 69 -10.39 12.13 -7.01
N TYR A 70 -9.80 11.06 -6.44
CA TYR A 70 -10.52 9.94 -5.86
C TYR A 70 -11.41 10.34 -4.67
N PHE A 71 -11.13 11.47 -4.03
CA PHE A 71 -11.86 11.95 -2.85
C PHE A 71 -12.97 12.96 -3.16
N LEU A 72 -13.09 13.41 -4.42
CA LEU A 72 -14.13 14.35 -4.84
C LEU A 72 -15.53 13.70 -4.79
N GLU A 73 -16.55 14.53 -4.63
CA GLU A 73 -17.94 14.07 -4.65
C GLU A 73 -18.29 13.42 -6.00
N GLY A 74 -19.05 12.32 -5.96
CA GLY A 74 -19.38 11.51 -7.14
C GLY A 74 -18.29 10.51 -7.57
N ASN A 75 -17.05 10.63 -7.07
CA ASN A 75 -15.96 9.71 -7.39
C ASN A 75 -15.86 8.51 -6.42
N VAL A 76 -14.87 7.65 -6.63
CA VAL A 76 -14.70 6.34 -5.97
C VAL A 76 -14.65 6.41 -4.44
N GLY A 77 -14.19 7.51 -3.86
CA GLY A 77 -14.18 7.81 -2.43
C GLY A 77 -13.08 7.10 -1.63
N THR A 78 -12.86 7.53 -0.39
CA THR A 78 -11.70 7.11 0.44
C THR A 78 -11.63 5.61 0.78
N VAL A 79 -12.73 4.87 0.65
CA VAL A 79 -12.80 3.42 0.83
C VAL A 79 -13.10 2.76 -0.51
N SER A 80 -12.04 2.44 -1.25
CA SER A 80 -12.09 1.87 -2.60
C SER A 80 -10.81 1.10 -2.93
N HIS A 81 -10.79 0.36 -4.05
CA HIS A 81 -9.59 -0.37 -4.50
C HIS A 81 -8.49 0.59 -4.97
N GLU A 82 -8.85 1.67 -5.67
CA GLU A 82 -7.94 2.69 -6.19
C GLU A 82 -7.15 3.36 -5.05
N VAL A 83 -7.83 3.72 -3.96
CA VAL A 83 -7.18 4.28 -2.77
C VAL A 83 -6.29 3.24 -2.09
N ALA A 84 -6.73 1.99 -1.95
CA ALA A 84 -5.89 0.92 -1.42
C ALA A 84 -4.61 0.72 -2.26
N ILE A 85 -4.73 0.71 -3.58
CA ILE A 85 -3.60 0.66 -4.53
C ILE A 85 -2.68 1.86 -4.32
N GLY A 86 -3.22 3.07 -4.27
CA GLY A 86 -2.44 4.29 -4.07
C GLY A 86 -1.60 4.23 -2.79
N LEU A 87 -2.21 3.77 -1.69
CA LEU A 87 -1.54 3.54 -0.41
C LEU A 87 -0.38 2.53 -0.53
N ALA A 88 -0.64 1.36 -1.12
CA ALA A 88 0.38 0.32 -1.29
C ALA A 88 1.51 0.78 -2.23
N ARG A 89 1.17 1.45 -3.34
CA ARG A 89 2.11 2.00 -4.33
C ARG A 89 3.02 3.04 -3.70
N GLY A 90 2.45 4.00 -2.97
CA GLY A 90 3.19 5.03 -2.25
C GLY A 90 4.13 4.45 -1.20
N ALA A 91 3.64 3.48 -0.40
CA ALA A 91 4.43 2.84 0.65
C ALA A 91 5.64 2.11 0.07
N ARG A 92 5.44 1.32 -0.99
CA ARG A 92 6.53 0.63 -1.70
C ARG A 92 7.52 1.61 -2.31
N TYR A 93 7.04 2.68 -2.95
CA TYR A 93 7.90 3.69 -3.58
C TYR A 93 8.78 4.41 -2.54
N LYS A 94 8.20 4.85 -1.42
CA LYS A 94 8.95 5.58 -0.38
C LYS A 94 9.88 4.70 0.46
N SER A 95 9.51 3.44 0.74
CA SER A 95 10.35 2.51 1.52
C SER A 95 11.34 1.68 0.69
N ASN A 96 11.19 1.69 -0.64
CA ASN A 96 11.84 0.76 -1.57
C ASN A 96 11.69 -0.73 -1.14
N SER A 97 10.58 -1.08 -0.48
CA SER A 97 10.35 -2.44 0.01
C SER A 97 9.98 -3.40 -1.12
N ASP A 98 10.24 -4.69 -0.92
CA ASP A 98 9.87 -5.73 -1.88
C ASP A 98 8.36 -6.01 -1.88
N VAL A 99 7.74 -5.87 -0.71
CA VAL A 99 6.30 -6.01 -0.48
C VAL A 99 5.74 -4.74 0.17
N SER A 100 4.52 -4.34 -0.15
CA SER A 100 3.78 -3.33 0.62
C SER A 100 2.32 -3.71 0.81
N ILE A 101 1.74 -3.21 1.90
CA ILE A 101 0.31 -3.34 2.23
C ILE A 101 -0.29 -1.94 2.26
N GLY A 102 -1.38 -1.71 1.53
CA GLY A 102 -2.21 -0.51 1.61
C GLY A 102 -3.63 -0.88 2.05
N ILE A 103 -4.17 -0.23 3.08
CA ILE A 103 -5.48 -0.59 3.64
C ILE A 103 -6.36 0.61 3.99
N THR A 104 -7.60 0.57 3.50
CA THR A 104 -8.66 1.55 3.79
C THR A 104 -10.00 0.84 4.00
N GLY A 105 -10.88 1.38 4.86
CA GLY A 105 -12.10 0.69 5.29
C GLY A 105 -12.92 1.46 6.32
N ILE A 106 -14.14 0.97 6.57
CA ILE A 106 -15.14 1.53 7.48
C ILE A 106 -15.17 0.64 8.73
N ALA A 107 -14.45 1.01 9.79
CA ALA A 107 -14.41 0.22 11.01
C ALA A 107 -15.68 0.35 11.88
N GLY A 108 -16.59 1.28 11.60
CA GLY A 108 -17.79 1.51 12.40
C GLY A 108 -17.54 2.30 13.71
N PRO A 109 -18.55 2.48 14.58
CA PRO A 109 -19.95 2.09 14.36
C PRO A 109 -20.67 2.99 13.34
N THR A 110 -20.11 4.15 13.00
CA THR A 110 -20.61 5.07 11.97
C THR A 110 -19.78 5.01 10.69
N GLY A 111 -20.24 5.72 9.64
CA GLY A 111 -19.53 5.86 8.38
C GLY A 111 -20.01 4.94 7.26
N ALA A 112 -21.12 4.23 7.44
CA ALA A 112 -21.83 3.59 6.34
C ALA A 112 -22.45 4.63 5.38
N SER A 113 -22.62 4.23 4.12
CA SER A 113 -23.48 4.89 3.13
C SER A 113 -24.29 3.82 2.40
N GLU A 114 -25.29 4.22 1.59
CA GLU A 114 -26.15 3.29 0.82
C GLU A 114 -25.37 2.21 0.05
N ASN A 115 -24.16 2.55 -0.42
CA ASN A 115 -23.33 1.66 -1.21
C ASN A 115 -22.13 1.07 -0.43
N LYS A 116 -21.89 1.44 0.83
CA LYS A 116 -20.70 1.01 1.62
C LYS A 116 -21.05 0.80 3.09
N GLU A 117 -21.02 -0.45 3.54
CA GLU A 117 -21.42 -0.85 4.90
C GLU A 117 -20.27 -0.72 5.92
N VAL A 118 -20.62 -0.67 7.21
CA VAL A 118 -19.66 -0.91 8.30
C VAL A 118 -19.08 -2.32 8.15
N GLY A 119 -17.79 -2.47 8.47
CA GLY A 119 -17.05 -3.71 8.25
C GLY A 119 -16.50 -3.86 6.83
N ARG A 120 -16.76 -2.93 5.91
CA ARG A 120 -16.11 -2.93 4.58
C ARG A 120 -14.63 -2.54 4.69
N VAL A 121 -13.76 -3.31 4.03
CA VAL A 121 -12.34 -3.00 3.89
C VAL A 121 -11.84 -3.35 2.48
N HIS A 122 -10.96 -2.51 1.94
CA HIS A 122 -10.19 -2.77 0.73
C HIS A 122 -8.72 -2.88 1.13
N VAL A 123 -8.08 -3.99 0.76
CA VAL A 123 -6.64 -4.20 0.98
C VAL A 123 -5.97 -4.40 -0.36
N ALA A 124 -4.90 -3.63 -0.62
CA ALA A 124 -3.98 -3.85 -1.71
C ALA A 124 -2.65 -4.38 -1.19
N ILE A 125 -2.14 -5.41 -1.84
CA ILE A 125 -0.79 -5.92 -1.69
C ILE A 125 -0.05 -5.64 -2.98
N ILE A 126 1.16 -5.11 -2.88
CA ILE A 126 2.13 -5.13 -3.98
C ILE A 126 3.28 -6.02 -3.55
N ALA A 127 3.69 -6.97 -4.40
CA ALA A 127 4.85 -7.82 -4.21
C ALA A 127 5.69 -7.81 -5.50
N LYS A 128 6.87 -7.18 -5.42
CA LYS A 128 7.73 -6.86 -6.59
C LYS A 128 6.93 -6.17 -7.70
N ASP A 129 6.66 -6.89 -8.78
CA ASP A 129 6.04 -6.38 -10.01
C ASP A 129 4.62 -6.96 -10.20
N TYR A 130 4.04 -7.48 -9.13
CA TYR A 130 2.68 -8.02 -9.06
C TYR A 130 1.87 -7.26 -8.01
N PHE A 131 0.59 -7.03 -8.29
CA PHE A 131 -0.36 -6.51 -7.30
C PHE A 131 -1.59 -7.42 -7.19
N LEU A 132 -2.17 -7.44 -5.99
CA LEU A 132 -3.42 -8.11 -5.66
C LEU A 132 -4.21 -7.21 -4.72
N VAL A 133 -5.45 -6.90 -5.05
CA VAL A 133 -6.34 -6.05 -4.26
C VAL A 133 -7.67 -6.76 -4.10
N ARG A 134 -8.18 -6.82 -2.88
CA ARG A 134 -9.46 -7.48 -2.61
C ARG A 134 -10.29 -6.69 -1.60
N ARG A 135 -11.59 -6.62 -1.84
CA ARG A 135 -12.59 -6.11 -0.91
C ARG A 135 -13.11 -7.25 -0.03
N MET A 136 -13.32 -6.98 1.25
CA MET A 136 -14.06 -7.84 2.17
C MET A 136 -15.07 -7.01 2.95
N ASP A 137 -16.21 -7.61 3.26
CA ASP A 137 -17.30 -7.02 4.04
C ASP A 137 -17.50 -7.89 5.29
N PHE A 138 -17.20 -7.35 6.47
CA PHE A 138 -17.19 -8.10 7.74
C PHE A 138 -18.47 -7.96 8.59
N GLY A 139 -19.44 -7.16 8.16
CA GLY A 139 -20.76 -7.04 8.79
C GLY A 139 -20.73 -6.46 10.22
N ASP A 140 -21.61 -6.99 11.08
CA ASP A 140 -22.01 -6.45 12.39
C ASP A 140 -20.94 -6.50 13.51
N ASN A 141 -19.67 -6.66 13.16
CA ASN A 141 -18.57 -6.58 14.12
C ASN A 141 -18.45 -5.17 14.73
N ASP A 142 -18.01 -5.10 15.99
CA ASP A 142 -17.63 -3.83 16.59
C ASP A 142 -16.35 -3.24 15.95
N ARG A 143 -15.99 -2.00 16.33
CA ARG A 143 -14.81 -1.32 15.80
C ARG A 143 -13.50 -2.08 16.05
N LEU A 144 -13.35 -2.70 17.21
CA LEU A 144 -12.13 -3.39 17.60
C LEU A 144 -11.97 -4.72 16.83
N ASP A 145 -13.06 -5.49 16.70
CA ASP A 145 -13.06 -6.76 15.99
C ASP A 145 -13.03 -6.58 14.47
N ASN A 146 -13.60 -5.49 13.93
CA ASN A 146 -13.33 -5.06 12.56
C ASN A 146 -11.84 -4.77 12.36
N LYS A 147 -11.19 -3.98 13.21
CA LYS A 147 -9.74 -3.70 13.09
C LYS A 147 -8.88 -4.99 13.12
N LYS A 148 -9.18 -5.94 14.01
CA LYS A 148 -8.48 -7.24 14.08
C LYS A 148 -8.73 -8.09 12.81
N SER A 149 -9.96 -8.09 12.31
CA SER A 149 -10.35 -8.83 11.10
C SER A 149 -9.68 -8.25 9.86
N PHE A 150 -9.66 -6.92 9.72
CA PHE A 150 -8.99 -6.18 8.64
C PHE A 150 -7.48 -6.48 8.62
N ALA A 151 -6.82 -6.45 9.78
CA ALA A 151 -5.40 -6.80 9.89
C ALA A 151 -5.12 -8.26 9.53
N SER A 152 -5.98 -9.19 9.97
CA SER A 152 -5.88 -10.62 9.64
C SER A 152 -6.05 -10.87 8.15
N PHE A 153 -7.04 -10.23 7.52
CA PHE A 153 -7.28 -10.28 6.09
C PHE A 153 -6.09 -9.77 5.29
N ALA A 154 -5.50 -8.64 5.70
CA ALA A 154 -4.32 -8.09 5.02
C ALA A 154 -3.08 -9.00 5.09
N LEU A 155 -2.82 -9.63 6.23
CA LEU A 155 -1.71 -10.59 6.37
C LEU A 155 -1.96 -11.89 5.58
N GLY A 156 -3.23 -12.32 5.48
CA GLY A 156 -3.64 -13.44 4.63
C GLY A 156 -3.42 -13.12 3.13
N LEU A 157 -3.90 -11.97 2.67
CA LEU A 157 -3.75 -11.52 1.28
C LEU A 157 -2.26 -11.31 0.92
N ALA A 158 -1.43 -10.85 1.88
CA ALA A 158 0.01 -10.72 1.69
C ALA A 158 0.69 -12.09 1.44
N LEU A 159 0.27 -13.15 2.13
CA LEU A 159 0.76 -14.51 1.89
C LEU A 159 0.31 -15.03 0.52
N GLU A 160 -0.95 -14.82 0.15
CA GLU A 160 -1.48 -15.22 -1.16
C GLU A 160 -0.76 -14.53 -2.33
N ALA A 161 -0.48 -13.23 -2.20
CA ALA A 161 0.31 -12.51 -3.20
C ALA A 161 1.74 -13.07 -3.34
N LEU A 162 2.35 -13.50 -2.24
CA LEU A 162 3.65 -14.19 -2.26
C LEU A 162 3.59 -15.60 -2.85
N ASP A 163 2.44 -16.28 -2.83
CA ASP A 163 2.23 -17.57 -3.50
C ASP A 163 2.03 -17.38 -5.01
N LYS A 164 1.24 -16.36 -5.42
CA LYS A 164 1.04 -15.95 -6.82
C LYS A 164 2.34 -15.51 -7.52
N VAL A 165 3.27 -14.89 -6.80
CA VAL A 165 4.60 -14.56 -7.35
C VAL A 165 5.47 -15.81 -7.50
N ASP A 166 5.52 -16.70 -6.49
CA ASP A 166 6.28 -17.95 -6.59
C ASP A 166 5.80 -18.85 -7.74
N SER A 167 4.48 -18.92 -8.00
CA SER A 167 3.93 -19.71 -9.12
C SER A 167 4.33 -19.11 -10.48
N LYS A 168 4.14 -17.80 -10.67
CA LYS A 168 4.51 -17.08 -11.89
C LYS A 168 6.03 -17.12 -12.16
N ASP A 169 6.87 -17.10 -11.13
CA ASP A 169 8.32 -17.32 -11.26
C ASP A 169 8.65 -18.74 -11.77
N SER A 170 7.91 -19.75 -11.30
CA SER A 170 8.12 -21.16 -11.71
C SER A 170 7.69 -21.41 -13.17
N GLU A 171 6.64 -20.74 -13.64
CA GLU A 171 6.20 -20.75 -15.04
C GLU A 171 7.17 -19.96 -15.93
N THR A 172 7.57 -18.76 -15.52
CA THR A 172 8.52 -17.92 -16.28
C THR A 172 9.85 -18.64 -16.49
N LYS A 173 10.35 -19.38 -15.49
CA LYS A 173 11.56 -20.22 -15.60
C LYS A 173 11.43 -21.41 -16.57
N LYS A 174 10.21 -21.87 -16.88
CA LYS A 174 9.96 -22.86 -17.95
C LYS A 174 9.89 -22.20 -19.33
N ILE A 175 9.51 -20.92 -19.40
CA ILE A 175 9.22 -20.19 -20.64
C ILE A 175 10.42 -19.38 -21.17
N SER A 176 11.44 -19.11 -20.34
CA SER A 176 12.63 -18.31 -20.69
C SER A 176 13.62 -19.01 -21.66
N LYS A 177 13.13 -19.36 -22.85
CA LYS A 177 13.86 -19.63 -24.09
C LYS A 177 13.25 -18.85 -25.28
N LYS A 178 12.98 -17.54 -25.13
CA LYS A 178 12.96 -16.55 -26.24
C LYS A 178 12.69 -15.09 -25.78
N LYS A 179 13.67 -14.23 -26.07
CA LYS A 179 13.70 -12.77 -26.35
C LYS A 179 12.79 -11.74 -25.62
N ASP A 180 13.43 -10.60 -25.36
CA ASP A 180 12.91 -9.30 -24.92
C ASP A 180 11.97 -8.58 -25.92
N ILE A 181 11.14 -7.64 -25.42
CA ILE A 181 10.53 -6.47 -26.11
C ILE A 181 10.09 -5.39 -25.07
N THR A 182 9.90 -4.14 -25.51
CA THR A 182 9.74 -2.87 -24.73
C THR A 182 8.42 -2.11 -25.04
N ILE A 183 7.94 -1.03 -24.38
CA ILE A 183 8.02 -0.40 -23.02
C ILE A 183 6.83 0.60 -22.92
N PRO A 184 5.98 0.58 -21.87
CA PRO A 184 5.40 1.82 -21.32
C PRO A 184 5.26 1.83 -19.77
N SER A 185 5.69 2.90 -19.09
CA SER A 185 4.93 4.01 -18.46
C SER A 185 4.98 3.88 -16.92
N LYS A 186 4.54 4.89 -16.17
CA LYS A 186 4.85 5.06 -14.71
C LYS A 186 3.61 4.90 -13.83
N GLU A 187 2.54 4.36 -14.42
CA GLU A 187 1.20 4.29 -13.88
C GLU A 187 0.78 2.83 -13.75
N ILE A 188 -0.16 2.59 -12.84
CA ILE A 188 -0.91 1.34 -12.81
C ILE A 188 -2.15 1.66 -13.63
N ASP A 189 -2.24 1.10 -14.85
CA ASP A 189 -3.46 1.25 -15.62
C ASP A 189 -4.55 0.38 -14.99
N ILE A 190 -5.35 1.02 -14.13
CA ILE A 190 -6.55 0.45 -13.52
C ILE A 190 -7.83 0.90 -14.24
N SER A 191 -7.71 1.68 -15.33
CA SER A 191 -8.87 2.26 -16.03
C SER A 191 -9.74 1.22 -16.73
N SER A 192 -9.19 0.04 -16.99
CA SER A 192 -9.85 -1.11 -17.60
C SER A 192 -10.42 -2.12 -16.59
N LEU A 193 -10.27 -1.86 -15.28
CA LEU A 193 -10.72 -2.77 -14.22
C LEU A 193 -12.12 -2.39 -13.72
N ASP A 194 -13.01 -3.38 -13.59
CA ASP A 194 -14.36 -3.18 -13.08
C ASP A 194 -14.34 -2.78 -11.59
N SER A 195 -14.80 -1.57 -11.29
CA SER A 195 -14.89 -1.01 -9.93
C SER A 195 -15.94 -1.67 -9.03
N LEU A 196 -16.86 -2.47 -9.59
CA LEU A 196 -17.81 -3.28 -8.83
C LEU A 196 -17.23 -4.65 -8.42
N SER A 197 -16.18 -5.12 -9.10
CA SER A 197 -15.57 -6.41 -8.82
C SER A 197 -14.92 -6.45 -7.43
N LYS A 198 -14.97 -7.62 -6.77
CA LYS A 198 -14.41 -7.77 -5.42
C LYS A 198 -12.88 -7.90 -5.42
N GLU A 199 -12.25 -8.11 -6.56
CA GLU A 199 -10.82 -8.44 -6.68
C GLU A 199 -10.20 -7.89 -7.96
N TRP A 200 -9.02 -7.28 -7.83
CA TRP A 200 -8.15 -6.88 -8.94
C TRP A 200 -6.77 -7.54 -8.77
N GLU A 201 -6.23 -8.18 -9.80
CA GLU A 201 -4.83 -8.60 -9.85
C GLU A 201 -4.15 -8.14 -11.16
N GLY A 202 -2.83 -7.93 -11.12
CA GLY A 202 -2.11 -7.51 -12.33
C GLY A 202 -0.60 -7.39 -12.14
N LYS A 203 0.08 -6.91 -13.19
CA LYS A 203 1.51 -6.60 -13.16
C LYS A 203 1.75 -5.09 -13.12
N LEU A 204 2.90 -4.70 -12.56
CA LEU A 204 3.38 -3.33 -12.42
C LEU A 204 4.59 -3.07 -13.33
N SER A 205 4.57 -1.95 -14.04
CA SER A 205 5.73 -1.42 -14.77
C SER A 205 6.46 -0.36 -13.93
N TRP A 206 7.52 -0.75 -13.22
CA TRP A 206 8.33 0.20 -12.43
C TRP A 206 9.38 0.90 -13.30
N LYS A 207 9.10 2.13 -13.72
CA LYS A 207 10.14 3.01 -14.29
C LYS A 207 11.05 3.55 -13.19
N SER A 208 12.30 3.08 -13.18
CA SER A 208 13.36 3.62 -12.31
C SER A 208 13.70 5.07 -12.69
N ASN A 209 13.39 6.02 -11.81
CA ASN A 209 13.98 7.35 -11.83
C ASN A 209 15.11 7.39 -10.78
N LYS A 210 16.37 7.26 -11.23
CA LYS A 210 17.50 7.82 -10.47
C LYS A 210 17.45 9.35 -10.59
N LYS A 211 16.62 9.99 -9.78
CA LYS A 211 16.77 11.40 -9.40
C LYS A 211 16.80 11.47 -7.88
N THR A 212 18.01 11.59 -7.33
CA THR A 212 18.21 11.89 -5.92
C THR A 212 17.99 13.39 -5.68
N VAL A 213 17.33 13.72 -4.57
CA VAL A 213 16.95 15.10 -4.16
C VAL A 213 18.12 16.11 -4.20
N VAL A 214 19.35 15.61 -4.08
CA VAL A 214 20.61 16.37 -4.20
C VAL A 214 20.71 17.16 -5.53
N GLN A 215 20.06 16.72 -6.61
CA GLN A 215 20.13 17.39 -7.92
C GLN A 215 19.11 18.51 -8.15
N ASP A 216 18.08 18.64 -7.31
CA ASP A 216 17.10 19.72 -7.44
C ASP A 216 17.45 20.94 -6.55
N ILE A 217 18.41 20.79 -5.61
CA ILE A 217 18.88 21.87 -4.72
C ILE A 217 19.95 22.76 -5.39
N SER A 218 20.66 22.26 -6.41
CA SER A 218 21.74 23.03 -7.10
C SER A 218 21.23 24.10 -8.09
N LYS A 219 20.00 24.58 -7.91
CA LYS A 219 19.38 25.67 -8.71
C LYS A 219 18.57 26.68 -7.89
N ILE A 220 18.70 26.66 -6.56
CA ILE A 220 18.21 27.76 -5.72
C ILE A 220 19.41 28.62 -5.37
N ASP A 221 19.50 29.79 -6.01
CA ASP A 221 20.50 30.81 -5.67
C ASP A 221 20.09 31.51 -4.37
N LEU A 222 20.51 30.92 -3.25
CA LEU A 222 20.26 31.41 -1.89
C LEU A 222 20.91 32.78 -1.58
N ALA A 223 21.67 33.37 -2.52
CA ALA A 223 22.17 34.74 -2.39
C ALA A 223 21.20 35.81 -2.96
N SER A 224 20.11 35.41 -3.63
CA SER A 224 19.22 36.33 -4.37
C SER A 224 17.97 36.80 -3.61
N SER A 225 17.83 36.47 -2.32
CA SER A 225 16.64 36.81 -1.52
C SER A 225 17.00 37.38 -0.15
N THR A 226 17.52 38.61 -0.16
CA THR A 226 17.75 39.39 1.07
C THR A 226 17.32 40.86 0.88
N ASP A 227 16.01 41.08 0.80
CA ASP A 227 15.43 42.42 0.91
C ASP A 227 15.49 42.88 2.38
N TRP A 228 16.62 43.45 2.77
CA TRP A 228 16.74 44.22 4.02
C TRP A 228 16.11 45.60 3.83
N ASN A 229 14.79 45.70 4.00
CA ASN A 229 14.15 46.99 4.24
C ASN A 229 14.65 47.52 5.59
N GLN A 230 15.62 48.43 5.55
CA GLN A 230 16.00 49.25 6.69
C GLN A 230 14.96 50.37 6.80
N GLU A 231 14.11 50.30 7.83
CA GLU A 231 13.46 51.50 8.35
C GLU A 231 14.54 52.44 8.89
N THR A 232 14.49 53.70 8.47
CA THR A 232 15.31 54.80 9.02
C THR A 232 14.38 55.84 9.61
N ASP A 233 14.59 56.13 10.90
CA ASP A 233 14.13 57.26 11.74
C ASP A 233 13.00 58.18 11.21
#